data_AF-A0A8B9RUK5-F1
#
_entry.id   AF-A0A8B9RUK5-F1
#
_cell.length_a   1.000
_cell.length_b   1.000
_cell.length_c   1.000
_cell.angle_alpha   90.00
_cell.angle_beta   90.00
_cell.angle_gamma   90.00
#
_symmetry.space_group_name_H-M   'P 1'
#
loop_
_entity.id
_entity.type
_entity.pdbx_description
1 polymer ?
#
loop_
_entity_poly.entity_id
_entity_poly.type
_entity_poly.pdbx_seq_one_letter_code
_entity_poly.pdbx_strand_id
1 'polypeptide(L)'
;IFFKQQVEVSRKSSEPLPEIYYIEGTLQMVWVDRCSPGYGMNALIHPDCPECCVICSPGSYNPSNGIHCLRCDSSLIYGATKC
;
A
#
# COMPACT_ATOMS: atom_id res chain seq x y z
N ILE A 1 0.94 -8.31 11.04
CA ILE A 1 1.65 -9.41 11.74
C ILE A 1 0.81 -9.96 12.90
N PHE A 2 0.13 -9.10 13.67
CA PHE A 2 -0.80 -9.48 14.76
C PHE A 2 -1.91 -10.47 14.36
N PHE A 3 -2.71 -10.18 13.33
CA PHE A 3 -3.84 -11.05 12.94
C PHE A 3 -3.43 -12.48 12.53
N LYS A 4 -2.25 -12.66 11.92
CA LYS A 4 -1.77 -14.01 11.55
C LYS A 4 -1.49 -14.87 12.79
N GLN A 5 -0.86 -14.31 13.80
CA GLN A 5 -0.60 -15.01 15.07
C GLN A 5 -1.91 -15.32 15.81
N GLN A 6 -2.86 -14.38 15.82
CA GLN A 6 -4.13 -14.56 16.50
C GLN A 6 -4.94 -15.71 15.89
N VAL A 7 -4.98 -15.83 14.55
CA VAL A 7 -5.64 -16.95 13.85
C VAL A 7 -5.02 -18.29 14.23
N GLU A 8 -3.70 -18.36 14.36
CA GLU A 8 -3.02 -19.62 14.65
C GLU A 8 -3.23 -20.09 16.08
N VAL A 9 -3.32 -19.17 17.05
CA VAL A 9 -3.69 -19.46 18.43
C VAL A 9 -5.16 -19.90 18.52
N SER A 10 -6.07 -19.20 17.84
CA SER A 10 -7.49 -19.55 17.79
C SER A 10 -7.73 -20.94 17.20
N ARG A 11 -6.98 -21.34 16.17
CA ARG A 11 -7.12 -22.66 15.53
C ARG A 11 -6.70 -23.83 16.44
N LYS A 12 -5.88 -23.56 17.47
CA LYS A 12 -5.41 -24.56 18.44
C LYS A 12 -6.28 -24.62 19.70
N SER A 13 -7.20 -23.67 19.88
CA SER A 13 -8.15 -23.68 20.99
C SER A 13 -9.32 -24.61 20.67
N SER A 14 -9.79 -25.34 21.68
CA SER A 14 -11.01 -26.16 21.62
C SER A 14 -12.29 -25.35 21.87
N GLU A 15 -12.16 -24.08 22.28
CA GLU A 15 -13.29 -23.20 22.49
C GLU A 15 -13.83 -22.67 21.16
N PRO A 16 -15.16 -22.55 21.00
CA PRO A 16 -15.75 -21.94 19.82
C PRO A 16 -15.24 -20.51 19.66
N LEU A 17 -14.87 -20.16 18.43
CA LEU A 17 -14.45 -18.79 18.12
C LEU A 17 -15.57 -17.82 18.52
N PRO A 18 -15.25 -16.72 19.21
CA PRO A 18 -16.25 -15.71 19.49
C PRO A 18 -16.85 -15.21 18.18
N GLU A 19 -18.17 -15.07 18.17
CA GLU A 19 -18.89 -14.55 17.02
C GLU A 19 -18.40 -13.12 16.74
N ILE A 20 -17.86 -12.89 15.54
CA ILE A 20 -17.41 -11.56 15.13
C ILE A 20 -18.65 -10.79 14.70
N TYR A 21 -19.13 -9.89 15.54
CA TYR A 21 -20.24 -8.99 15.22
C TYR A 21 -19.76 -7.54 15.09
N TYR A 22 -20.37 -6.82 14.16
CA TYR A 22 -20.14 -5.39 14.00
C TYR A 22 -20.95 -4.62 15.05
N ILE A 23 -20.29 -3.72 15.77
CA ILE A 23 -20.92 -2.74 16.64
C ILE A 23 -20.91 -1.40 15.89
N GLU A 24 -22.08 -0.81 15.73
CA GLU A 24 -22.19 0.47 15.02
C GLU A 24 -21.34 1.55 15.70
N GLY A 25 -20.57 2.28 14.89
CA GLY A 25 -19.72 3.38 15.37
C GLY A 25 -18.38 2.97 15.99
N THR A 26 -18.08 1.67 16.12
CA THR A 26 -16.77 1.22 16.66
C THR A 26 -15.72 0.94 15.59
N LEU A 27 -16.13 0.76 14.33
CA LEU A 27 -15.22 0.52 13.23
C LEU A 27 -14.67 1.85 12.68
N GLN A 28 -13.38 2.10 12.90
CA GLN A 28 -12.65 3.16 12.22
C GLN A 28 -11.96 2.58 10.99
N MET A 29 -12.29 3.11 9.81
CA MET A 29 -11.61 2.77 8.56
C MET A 29 -10.65 3.89 8.19
N VAL A 30 -9.39 3.54 7.96
CA VAL A 30 -8.37 4.46 7.43
C VAL A 30 -7.95 3.94 6.07
N TRP A 31 -8.16 4.75 5.03
CA TRP A 31 -7.62 4.47 3.71
C TRP A 31 -6.11 4.66 3.75
N VAL A 32 -5.37 3.63 3.35
CA VAL A 32 -3.91 3.68 3.25
C VAL A 32 -3.56 3.36 1.82
N ASP A 33 -3.39 4.40 1.01
CA ASP A 33 -2.93 4.25 -0.36
C ASP A 33 -1.48 3.80 -0.37
N ARG A 34 -1.21 2.79 -1.20
CA ARG A 34 0.13 2.24 -1.40
C ARG A 34 0.30 1.90 -2.86
N CYS A 35 1.40 2.36 -3.43
CA CYS A 35 1.86 1.88 -4.72
C CYS A 35 2.96 0.84 -4.53
N SER A 36 2.99 -0.15 -5.43
CA SER A 36 4.11 -1.08 -5.52
C SER A 36 5.43 -0.33 -5.75
N PRO A 37 6.58 -0.85 -5.30
CA PRO A 37 7.89 -0.27 -5.61
C PRO A 37 8.03 0.03 -7.11
N GLY A 38 8.53 1.22 -7.46
CA GLY A 38 8.64 1.69 -8.83
C GLY A 38 7.37 2.32 -9.42
N TYR A 39 6.27 2.40 -8.67
CA TYR A 39 5.03 3.04 -9.10
C TYR A 39 4.64 4.21 -8.18
N GLY A 40 3.94 5.21 -8.68
CA GLY A 40 3.44 6.32 -7.88
C GLY A 40 2.25 7.02 -8.53
N MET A 41 1.47 7.74 -7.73
CA MET A 41 0.37 8.60 -8.15
C MET A 41 0.90 9.99 -8.46
N ASN A 42 0.41 10.57 -9.55
CA ASN A 42 0.68 11.95 -9.90
C ASN A 42 -0.47 12.53 -10.74
N ALA A 43 -1.37 13.26 -10.08
CA ALA A 43 -2.52 13.90 -10.72
C ALA A 43 -2.14 14.95 -11.77
N LEU A 44 -0.94 15.53 -11.72
CA LEU A 44 -0.48 16.52 -12.71
C LEU A 44 -0.01 15.85 -14.00
N ILE A 45 0.64 14.68 -13.90
CA ILE A 45 1.13 13.93 -15.06
C ILE A 45 0.02 13.02 -15.62
N HIS A 46 -0.88 12.52 -14.76
CA HIS A 46 -1.96 11.59 -15.12
C HIS A 46 -3.32 12.15 -14.68
N PRO A 47 -3.82 13.22 -15.34
CA PRO A 47 -5.07 13.87 -14.95
C PRO A 47 -6.30 12.96 -15.14
N ASP A 48 -6.24 12.00 -16.07
CA ASP A 48 -7.33 11.05 -16.32
C ASP A 48 -7.45 9.98 -15.22
N CYS A 49 -6.41 9.80 -14.39
CA CYS A 49 -6.46 8.93 -13.22
C CYS A 49 -5.53 9.41 -12.08
N PRO A 50 -6.00 10.38 -11.26
CA PRO A 50 -5.19 10.99 -10.20
C PRO A 50 -4.80 10.00 -9.09
N GLU A 51 -5.63 8.98 -8.86
CA GLU A 51 -5.43 7.94 -7.85
C GLU A 51 -4.78 6.66 -8.41
N CYS A 52 -4.33 6.65 -9.67
CA CYS A 52 -3.67 5.48 -10.25
C CYS A 52 -2.20 5.42 -9.86
N CYS A 53 -1.76 4.27 -9.36
CA CYS A 53 -0.35 3.93 -9.28
C CYS A 53 0.19 3.64 -10.70
N VAL A 54 0.89 4.59 -11.27
CA VAL A 54 1.54 4.49 -12.59
C VAL A 54 3.04 4.26 -12.44
N ILE A 55 3.69 3.73 -13.47
CA ILE A 55 5.14 3.47 -13.43
C ILE A 55 5.93 4.79 -13.33
N CYS A 56 6.92 4.84 -12.44
CA CYS A 56 7.80 6.01 -12.32
C CYS A 56 8.60 6.24 -13.60
N SER A 57 8.65 7.47 -14.09
CA SER A 57 9.41 7.85 -15.29
C SER A 57 10.92 7.89 -15.01
N PRO A 58 11.78 7.79 -16.04
CA PRO A 58 13.20 8.13 -15.91
C PRO A 58 13.38 9.51 -15.25
N GLY A 59 14.39 9.63 -14.41
CA GLY A 59 14.57 10.79 -13.53
C GLY A 59 13.84 10.67 -12.20
N SER A 60 13.19 9.52 -11.91
CA SER A 60 12.47 9.29 -10.67
C SER A 60 12.52 7.84 -10.19
N TYR A 61 12.17 7.61 -8.92
CA TYR A 61 12.12 6.29 -8.29
C TYR A 61 11.10 6.21 -7.15
N ASN A 62 10.64 5.01 -6.79
CA ASN A 62 9.88 4.78 -5.55
C ASN A 62 10.35 3.49 -4.84
N PRO A 63 10.89 3.57 -3.61
CA PRO A 63 11.58 2.44 -3.01
C PRO A 63 10.72 1.32 -2.42
N SER A 64 9.49 1.55 -1.95
CA SER A 64 8.58 0.45 -1.55
C SER A 64 7.26 0.84 -0.91
N ASN A 65 7.14 2.03 -0.32
CA ASN A 65 5.94 2.42 0.44
C ASN A 65 5.51 3.87 0.18
N GLY A 66 6.10 4.54 -0.80
CA GLY A 66 5.65 5.84 -1.24
C GLY A 66 4.42 5.70 -2.12
N ILE A 67 3.56 6.73 -2.09
CA ILE A 67 2.52 6.94 -3.09
C ILE A 67 3.01 7.84 -4.22
N HIS A 68 4.25 8.32 -4.19
CA HIS A 68 4.79 9.24 -5.19
C HIS A 68 6.15 8.77 -5.70
N CYS A 69 6.43 9.09 -6.96
CA CYS A 69 7.76 8.97 -7.53
C CYS A 69 8.61 10.16 -7.07
N LEU A 70 9.73 9.87 -6.42
CA LEU A 70 10.71 10.84 -5.95
C LEU A 70 11.71 11.15 -7.06
N ARG A 71 12.19 12.39 -7.14
CA ARG A 71 13.19 12.77 -8.13
C ARG A 71 14.52 12.04 -7.89
N CYS A 72 15.11 11.55 -8.97
CA CYS A 72 16.42 10.89 -9.00
C CYS A 72 17.04 11.03 -10.39
N ASP A 73 17.94 12.00 -10.55
CA ASP A 73 18.52 12.33 -11.86
C ASP A 73 19.46 11.22 -12.40
N SER A 74 19.93 10.29 -11.55
CA SER A 74 20.73 9.12 -11.96
C SER A 74 19.89 7.95 -12.50
N SER A 75 18.57 7.95 -12.25
CA SER A 75 17.68 6.89 -12.74
C SER A 75 17.32 7.14 -14.21
N LEU A 76 17.76 6.26 -15.11
CA LEU A 76 17.44 6.37 -16.54
C LEU A 76 16.38 5.36 -17.01
N ILE A 77 15.80 4.61 -16.07
CA ILE A 77 14.85 3.52 -16.36
C ILE A 77 13.47 3.86 -15.82
N TYR A 78 12.45 3.29 -16.46
CA TYR A 78 11.10 3.30 -15.90
C TYR A 78 11.03 2.34 -14.70
N GLY A 79 10.27 2.72 -13.69
CA GLY A 79 9.99 1.86 -12.54
C GLY A 79 11.17 1.66 -11.59
N ALA A 80 12.12 2.59 -11.55
CA ALA A 80 13.23 2.49 -10.62
C ALA A 80 12.75 2.41 -9.16
N THR A 81 13.32 1.46 -8.42
CA THR A 81 13.06 1.26 -6.99
C THR A 81 14.15 1.87 -6.13
N LYS A 82 15.23 2.35 -6.74
CA LYS A 82 16.34 3.01 -6.06
C LYS A 82 16.84 4.18 -6.91
N CYS A 83 17.32 5.18 -6.20
CA CYS A 83 18.35 6.09 -6.66
C CYS A 83 19.70 5.49 -6.21
#